data_AF-A0A813ECZ7-F1
#
_entry.id   AF-A0A813ECZ7-F1
#
_cell.length_a   1.000
_cell.length_b   1.000
_cell.length_c   1.000
_cell.angle_alpha   90.00
_cell.angle_beta   90.00
_cell.angle_gamma   90.00
#
_symmetry.space_group_name_H-M   'P 1'
#
loop_
_entity.id
_entity.type
_entity.pdbx_description
1 polymer ?
#
loop_
_entity_poly.entity_id
_entity_poly.type
_entity_poly.pdbx_seq_one_letter_code
_entity_poly.pdbx_strand_id
1 'polypeptide(L)'
;VGNLDAVNAAHPHMDDPRFLTITNQMNNCLLRFTQFARCARELGEEDTRCKYQYYREQCSCHESQLEDWMEHRARGSCHLD
;
A
#
# COMPACT_ATOMS: atom_id res chain seq x y z
N VAL A 1 -0.85 -13.54 27.27
CA VAL A 1 -1.19 -12.32 26.50
C VAL A 1 -0.14 -12.21 25.42
N GLY A 2 -0.53 -12.46 24.16
CA GLY A 2 0.39 -12.65 23.04
C GLY A 2 1.03 -11.33 22.62
N ASN A 3 2.35 -11.34 22.54
CA ASN A 3 3.18 -10.24 22.09
C ASN A 3 2.92 -9.99 20.58
N LEU A 4 2.34 -8.84 20.26
CA LEU A 4 2.06 -8.36 18.89
C LEU A 4 3.32 -7.75 18.22
N ASP A 5 4.49 -7.85 18.84
CA ASP A 5 5.65 -6.99 18.55
C ASP A 5 6.51 -7.47 17.37
N ALA A 6 6.26 -8.64 16.79
CA ALA A 6 7.06 -9.11 15.66
C ALA A 6 6.44 -8.70 14.31
N VAL A 7 6.68 -7.44 13.92
CA VAL A 7 6.54 -6.97 12.53
C VAL A 7 7.59 -7.70 11.68
N ASN A 8 7.24 -8.88 11.19
CA ASN A 8 8.12 -9.73 10.41
C ASN A 8 7.48 -10.15 9.09
N ALA A 9 8.30 -10.66 8.18
CA ALA A 9 7.89 -11.09 6.84
C ALA A 9 6.77 -12.15 6.83
N ALA A 10 6.41 -12.75 7.97
CA ALA A 10 5.32 -13.70 8.08
C ALA A 10 3.93 -13.04 8.17
N HIS A 11 3.83 -11.74 8.46
CA HIS A 11 2.55 -11.01 8.58
C HIS A 11 2.59 -9.62 7.88
N PRO A 12 2.87 -9.56 6.56
CA PRO A 12 3.13 -8.31 5.85
C PRO A 12 1.91 -7.36 5.73
N HIS A 13 0.69 -7.86 5.95
CA HIS A 13 -0.57 -7.10 5.93
C HIS A 13 -0.92 -6.46 7.29
N MET A 14 -0.17 -6.78 8.36
CA MET A 14 -0.38 -6.31 9.74
C MET A 14 0.73 -5.34 10.20
N ASP A 15 1.47 -4.76 9.26
CA ASP A 15 2.68 -4.00 9.54
C ASP A 15 2.42 -2.58 10.08
N ASP A 16 1.20 -2.05 9.92
CA ASP A 16 0.85 -0.73 10.44
C ASP A 16 0.11 -0.81 11.79
N PRO A 17 0.74 -0.41 12.91
CA PRO A 17 0.07 -0.39 14.20
C PRO A 17 -1.17 0.53 14.22
N ARG A 18 -1.27 1.48 13.27
CA ARG A 18 -2.44 2.35 13.12
C ARG A 18 -3.70 1.62 12.63
N PHE A 19 -3.55 0.46 11.99
CA PHE A 19 -4.67 -0.29 11.40
C PHE A 19 -4.93 -1.65 12.08
N LEU A 20 -4.15 -2.03 13.08
CA LEU A 20 -4.26 -3.34 13.78
C LEU A 20 -5.63 -3.61 14.40
N THR A 21 -6.31 -2.57 14.90
CA THR A 21 -7.59 -2.71 15.60
C THR A 21 -8.80 -2.54 14.68
N ILE A 22 -8.58 -2.24 13.40
CA ILE A 22 -9.64 -1.87 12.45
C ILE A 22 -9.97 -3.08 11.58
N THR A 23 -11.23 -3.54 11.61
CA THR A 23 -11.69 -4.64 10.75
C THR A 23 -11.73 -4.23 9.27
N ASN A 24 -12.04 -2.96 8.99
CA ASN A 24 -12.04 -2.42 7.63
C ASN A 24 -10.64 -1.95 7.21
N GLN A 25 -9.95 -2.76 6.42
CA GLN A 25 -8.60 -2.49 5.93
C GLN A 25 -8.54 -1.53 4.72
N MET A 26 -9.67 -0.99 4.26
CA MET A 26 -9.71 -0.04 3.14
C MET A 26 -8.82 1.19 3.38
N ASN A 27 -8.81 1.71 4.62
CA ASN A 27 -7.98 2.86 4.96
C ASN A 27 -6.48 2.55 4.90
N ASN A 28 -6.08 1.30 5.18
CA ASN A 28 -4.71 0.84 5.02
C ASN A 28 -4.35 0.78 3.54
N CYS A 29 -5.21 0.15 2.73
CA CYS A 29 -5.06 0.11 1.27
C CYS A 29 -4.90 1.51 0.64
N LEU A 30 -5.81 2.45 0.94
CA LEU A 30 -5.73 3.83 0.45
C LEU A 30 -4.41 4.50 0.81
N LEU A 31 -3.98 4.38 2.08
CA LEU A 31 -2.72 4.97 2.52
C LEU A 31 -1.53 4.39 1.74
N ARG A 32 -1.49 3.06 1.57
CA ARG A 32 -0.39 2.38 0.88
C ARG A 32 -0.33 2.78 -0.59
N PHE A 33 -1.47 2.84 -1.27
CA PHE A 33 -1.54 3.32 -2.66
C PHE A 33 -0.99 4.75 -2.77
N THR A 34 -1.46 5.69 -1.94
CA THR A 34 -0.98 7.07 -1.97
C THR A 34 0.52 7.19 -1.67
N GLN A 35 1.05 6.34 -0.77
CA GLN A 35 2.49 6.29 -0.49
C GLN A 35 3.30 5.80 -1.70
N PHE A 36 2.83 4.77 -2.39
CA PHE A 36 3.44 4.29 -3.63
C PHE A 36 3.38 5.37 -4.72
N ALA A 37 2.19 5.90 -5.01
CA ALA A 37 1.97 6.83 -6.12
C ALA A 37 2.81 8.11 -5.94
N ARG A 38 2.85 8.66 -4.71
CA ARG A 38 3.75 9.76 -4.38
C ARG A 38 5.22 9.42 -4.54
N CYS A 39 5.66 8.23 -4.09
CA CYS A 39 7.04 7.78 -4.28
C CYS A 39 7.40 7.72 -5.77
N ALA A 40 6.54 7.08 -6.56
CA ALA A 40 6.71 6.92 -7.99
C ALA A 40 6.77 8.26 -8.72
N ARG A 41 5.97 9.25 -8.32
CA ARG A 41 6.04 10.61 -8.86
C ARG A 41 7.35 11.33 -8.50
N GLU A 42 7.81 11.19 -7.25
CA GLU A 42 8.98 11.93 -6.76
C GLU A 42 10.32 11.30 -7.21
N LEU A 43 10.41 9.98 -7.28
CA LEU A 43 11.66 9.25 -7.55
C LEU A 43 11.65 8.38 -8.81
N GLY A 44 10.47 8.09 -9.37
CA GLY A 44 10.28 7.10 -10.42
C GLY A 44 9.92 5.71 -9.88
N GLU A 45 9.11 4.97 -10.65
CA GLU A 45 8.60 3.64 -10.28
C GLU A 45 9.70 2.58 -10.14
N GLU A 46 10.80 2.74 -10.88
CA GLU A 46 11.91 1.80 -10.87
C GLU A 46 12.80 1.89 -9.62
N ASP A 47 12.68 2.97 -8.85
CA ASP A 47 13.41 3.14 -7.59
C ASP A 47 13.05 2.02 -6.60
N THR A 48 14.07 1.45 -5.96
CA THR A 48 13.90 0.32 -5.03
C THR A 48 12.94 0.64 -3.89
N ARG A 49 12.92 1.89 -3.42
CA ARG A 49 12.00 2.36 -2.38
C ARG A 49 10.57 2.32 -2.88
N CYS A 50 10.31 2.71 -4.13
CA CYS A 50 8.96 2.76 -4.68
C CYS A 50 8.45 1.36 -5.03
N LYS A 51 9.32 0.47 -5.54
CA LYS A 51 9.03 -0.97 -5.68
C LYS A 51 8.62 -1.61 -4.35
N TYR A 52 9.29 -1.24 -3.26
CA TYR A 52 8.92 -1.72 -1.92
C TYR A 52 7.56 -1.18 -1.47
N GLN A 53 7.21 0.08 -1.75
CA GLN A 53 5.88 0.59 -1.44
C GLN A 53 4.78 -0.10 -2.25
N TYR A 54 5.03 -0.37 -3.53
CA TYR A 54 4.11 -1.10 -4.40
C TYR A 54 3.84 -2.52 -3.87
N TYR A 55 4.88 -3.22 -3.40
CA TYR A 55 4.72 -4.51 -2.75
C TYR A 55 3.80 -4.44 -1.50
N ARG A 56 3.93 -3.39 -0.69
CA ARG A 56 3.12 -3.23 0.54
C ARG A 56 1.67 -2.90 0.25
N GLU A 57 1.43 -2.14 -0.80
CA GLU A 57 0.11 -1.88 -1.36
C GLU A 57 -0.56 -3.15 -1.87
N GLN A 58 0.16 -3.99 -2.63
CA GLN A 58 -0.33 -5.31 -3.07
C GLN A 58 -0.71 -6.22 -1.90
N CYS A 59 -0.01 -6.12 -0.75
CA CYS A 59 -0.34 -6.86 0.45
C CYS A 59 -1.58 -6.33 1.19
N SER A 60 -1.99 -5.08 0.94
CA SER A 60 -3.03 -4.38 1.70
C SER A 60 -4.32 -4.16 0.91
N CYS A 61 -4.25 -4.17 -0.41
CA CYS A 61 -5.36 -3.90 -1.33
C CYS A 61 -5.88 -5.16 -2.00
N HIS A 62 -7.17 -5.19 -2.35
CA HIS A 62 -7.68 -6.20 -3.27
C HIS A 62 -7.16 -5.94 -4.68
N GLU A 63 -6.81 -7.00 -5.41
CA GLU A 63 -6.22 -6.93 -6.76
C GLU A 63 -7.05 -6.06 -7.71
N SER A 64 -8.37 -6.27 -7.75
CA SER A 64 -9.25 -5.50 -8.65
C SER A 64 -9.26 -3.99 -8.36
N GLN A 65 -9.05 -3.57 -7.11
CA GLN A 65 -8.99 -2.15 -6.76
C GLN A 65 -7.64 -1.56 -7.17
N LEU A 66 -6.58 -2.34 -7.00
CA LEU A 66 -5.25 -1.97 -7.41
C LEU A 66 -5.16 -1.78 -8.92
N GLU A 67 -5.70 -2.73 -9.70
CA GLU A 67 -5.76 -2.65 -11.16
C GLU A 67 -6.49 -1.39 -11.64
N ASP A 68 -7.67 -1.11 -11.08
CA ASP A 68 -8.48 0.06 -11.41
C ASP A 68 -7.72 1.38 -11.15
N TRP A 69 -7.14 1.52 -9.95
CA TRP A 69 -6.39 2.72 -9.60
C TRP A 69 -5.10 2.88 -10.40
N MET A 70 -4.42 1.79 -10.74
CA MET A 70 -3.25 1.82 -11.62
C MET A 70 -3.61 2.22 -13.04
N GLU A 71 -4.75 1.76 -13.58
CA GLU A 71 -5.26 2.19 -14.88
C GLU A 71 -5.61 3.69 -14.87
N HIS A 72 -6.25 4.17 -13.81
CA HIS A 72 -6.50 5.60 -13.62
C HIS A 72 -5.21 6.41 -13.52
N ARG A 73 -4.18 5.89 -12.85
CA ARG A 73 -2.88 6.55 -12.70
C ARG A 73 -2.13 6.63 -14.03
N ALA A 74 -2.09 5.54 -14.79
CA ALA A 74 -1.51 5.53 -16.14
C ALA A 74 -2.18 6.53 -17.09
N ARG A 75 -3.48 6.82 -16.88
CA ARG A 75 -4.25 7.83 -17.63
C ARG A 75 -4.15 9.25 -17.04
N GLY A 76 -3.50 9.45 -15.90
CA GLY A 76 -3.40 10.75 -15.22
C GLY A 76 -4.71 11.22 -14.57
N SER A 77 -5.62 10.30 -14.26
CA SER A 77 -6.95 10.56 -13.69
C SER A 77 -7.12 10.05 -12.25
N CYS A 78 -6.08 9.44 -11.67
CA CYS A 78 -6.15 8.92 -10.31
C CYS A 78 -6.08 10.06 -9.29
N HIS A 79 -7.10 10.19 -8.44
CA HIS A 79 -7.13 11.19 -7.37
C HIS A 79 -6.19 10.87 -6.21
N LEU A 80 -5.62 9.67 -6.18
CA LEU A 80 -4.70 9.21 -5.14
C LEU A 80 -3.22 9.38 -5.53
N ASP A 81 -2.93 9.78 -6.76
CA ASP A 81 -1.57 10.01 -7.27
C ASP A 81 -1.01 11.36 -6.80
#